data_AF-A0A2V9SMQ1-F1
#
_entry.id   AF-A0A2V9SMQ1-F1
#
_cell.length_a   1.000
_cell.length_b   1.000
_cell.length_c   1.000
_cell.angle_alpha   90.00
_cell.angle_beta   90.00
_cell.angle_gamma   90.00
#
_symmetry.space_group_name_H-M   'P 1'
#
loop_
_entity.id
_entity.type
_entity.pdbx_description
1 polymer ?
#
loop_
_entity_poly.entity_id
_entity_poly.type
_entity_poly.pdbx_seq_one_letter_code
_entity_poly.pdbx_strand_id
1 'polypeptide(L)'
;MLLTVYTINVYCIYAKKIEALQMAVTMTSIRLDTHLADEAVKVLGVKSRTEAVHVALREIVALKRFKKLMKRNAGKLSFAGHGE
;
A
#
# COMPACT_ATOMS: atom_id res chain seq x y z
N MET A 1 -0.49 -19.94 -13.97
CA MET A 1 -1.28 -20.11 -12.73
C MET A 1 -0.62 -19.59 -11.46
N LEU A 2 0.71 -19.60 -11.31
CA LEU A 2 1.37 -19.06 -10.09
C LEU A 2 1.28 -17.53 -9.93
N LEU A 3 1.34 -16.77 -11.03
CA LEU A 3 1.33 -15.30 -11.01
C LEU A 3 0.00 -14.71 -10.51
N THR A 4 -1.13 -15.33 -10.85
CA THR A 4 -2.46 -14.93 -10.39
C THR A 4 -2.66 -15.19 -8.90
N VAL A 5 -2.08 -16.28 -8.38
CA VAL A 5 -2.16 -16.59 -6.94
C VAL A 5 -1.31 -15.61 -6.12
N TYR A 6 -0.16 -15.17 -6.65
CA TYR A 6 0.71 -14.22 -5.95
C TYR A 6 0.09 -12.83 -5.84
N THR A 7 -0.54 -12.32 -6.91
CA THR A 7 -1.25 -11.04 -6.87
C THR A 7 -2.45 -11.10 -5.92
N ILE A 8 -3.24 -12.18 -5.95
CA ILE A 8 -4.39 -12.35 -5.05
C ILE A 8 -3.96 -12.49 -3.59
N ASN A 9 -2.91 -13.27 -3.28
CA ASN A 9 -2.43 -13.43 -1.90
C ASN A 9 -1.88 -12.12 -1.32
N VAL A 10 -1.16 -11.34 -2.13
CA VAL A 10 -0.70 -10.01 -1.70
C VAL A 10 -1.91 -9.11 -1.43
N TYR A 11 -2.87 -8.98 -2.35
CA TYR A 11 -4.07 -8.16 -2.08
C TYR A 11 -4.87 -8.63 -0.85
N CYS A 12 -4.98 -9.94 -0.62
CA CYS A 12 -5.74 -10.52 0.49
C CYS A 12 -5.05 -10.35 1.86
N ILE A 13 -3.72 -10.43 1.92
CA ILE A 13 -2.92 -10.12 3.13
C ILE A 13 -3.01 -8.62 3.46
N TYR A 14 -3.05 -7.75 2.45
CA TYR A 14 -3.23 -6.32 2.67
C TYR A 14 -4.65 -6.00 3.13
N ALA A 15 -5.68 -6.64 2.58
CA ALA A 15 -7.07 -6.47 3.01
C ALA A 15 -7.32 -6.92 4.46
N LYS A 16 -6.83 -8.09 4.88
CA LYS A 16 -6.96 -8.56 6.27
C LYS A 16 -6.23 -7.69 7.30
N LYS A 17 -5.20 -6.95 6.87
CA LYS A 17 -4.48 -6.01 7.75
C LYS A 17 -5.23 -4.69 7.95
N ILE A 18 -6.21 -4.38 7.10
CA ILE A 18 -7.05 -3.18 7.20
C ILE A 18 -8.02 -3.29 8.38
N GLU A 19 -8.64 -4.46 8.60
CA GLU A 19 -9.52 -4.70 9.75
C GLU A 19 -8.79 -4.58 11.10
N ALA A 20 -7.55 -5.07 11.19
CA ALA A 20 -6.78 -5.05 12.43
C ALA A 20 -6.29 -3.64 12.86
N LEU A 21 -6.32 -2.64 11.95
CA LEU A 21 -5.77 -1.30 12.20
C LEU A 21 -6.82 -0.25 12.56
N GLN A 22 -8.11 -0.54 12.40
CA GLN A 22 -9.18 0.39 12.80
C GLN A 22 -9.25 0.62 14.31
N MET A 23 -8.69 -0.27 15.14
CA MET A 23 -8.91 -0.26 16.59
C MET A 23 -8.08 0.77 17.39
N ALA A 24 -7.12 1.49 16.78
CA ALA A 24 -6.19 2.35 17.53
C ALA A 24 -5.82 3.67 16.84
N VAL A 25 -6.75 4.29 16.10
CA VAL A 25 -6.50 5.59 15.46
C VAL A 25 -6.88 6.73 16.39
N THR A 26 -5.88 7.52 16.83
CA THR A 26 -6.10 8.80 17.49
C THR A 26 -6.69 9.79 16.49
N MET A 27 -7.94 10.19 16.71
CA MET A 27 -8.62 11.18 15.89
C MET A 27 -7.97 12.55 16.09
N THR A 28 -7.44 13.12 15.01
CA THR A 28 -6.83 14.45 14.98
C THR A 28 -7.55 15.31 13.94
N SER A 29 -7.77 16.59 14.26
CA SER A 29 -8.40 17.54 13.34
C SER A 29 -7.34 18.27 12.53
N ILE A 30 -7.27 17.97 11.23
CA ILE A 30 -6.38 18.62 10.27
C ILE A 30 -7.25 19.19 9.14
N ARG A 31 -6.92 20.39 8.65
CA ARG A 31 -7.57 20.96 7.47
C ARG A 31 -7.00 20.30 6.22
N LEU A 32 -7.88 19.70 5.41
CA LEU A 32 -7.53 18.99 4.18
C LEU A 32 -8.41 19.50 3.03
N ASP A 33 -7.85 19.52 1.82
CA ASP A 33 -8.65 19.74 0.61
C ASP A 33 -9.68 18.62 0.45
N THR A 34 -10.95 18.98 0.58
CA THR A 34 -12.06 18.03 0.54
C THR A 34 -12.31 17.46 -0.85
N HIS A 35 -12.00 18.21 -1.91
CA HIS A 35 -12.16 17.72 -3.28
C HIS A 35 -11.14 16.63 -3.60
N LEU A 36 -9.88 16.86 -3.22
CA LEU A 36 -8.83 15.87 -3.39
C LEU A 36 -9.11 14.60 -2.56
N ALA A 37 -9.68 14.76 -1.36
CA ALA A 37 -10.06 13.64 -0.52
C ALA A 37 -11.21 12.81 -1.16
N ASP A 38 -12.20 13.46 -1.77
CA ASP A 38 -13.30 12.77 -2.45
C ASP A 38 -12.84 12.06 -3.73
N GLU A 39 -11.89 12.65 -4.47
CA GLU A 39 -11.24 11.97 -5.59
C GLU A 39 -10.45 10.75 -5.13
N ALA A 40 -9.68 10.87 -4.04
CA ALA A 40 -8.95 9.75 -3.47
C ALA A 40 -9.87 8.59 -3.04
N VAL A 41 -11.05 8.91 -2.49
CA VAL A 41 -12.09 7.91 -2.17
C VAL A 41 -12.52 7.13 -3.41
N LYS A 42 -12.75 7.82 -4.54
CA LYS A 42 -13.15 7.19 -5.80
C LYS A 42 -12.03 6.34 -6.42
N VAL A 43 -10.81 6.86 -6.45
CA VAL A 43 -9.65 6.17 -7.04
C VAL A 43 -9.25 4.94 -6.22
N LEU A 44 -9.28 5.04 -4.89
CA LEU A 44 -8.92 3.95 -3.98
C LEU A 44 -10.09 2.99 -3.71
N GLY A 45 -11.32 3.33 -4.09
CA GLY A 45 -12.52 2.51 -3.89
C GLY A 45 -12.92 2.31 -2.43
N VAL A 46 -12.49 3.22 -1.55
CA VAL A 46 -12.73 3.16 -0.10
C VAL A 46 -14.04 3.85 0.27
N LYS A 47 -14.56 3.62 1.49
CA LYS A 47 -15.87 4.17 1.88
C LYS A 47 -15.78 5.52 2.58
N SER A 48 -14.61 5.86 3.12
CA SER A 48 -14.44 7.07 3.92
C SER A 48 -13.21 7.87 3.50
N ARG A 49 -13.33 9.21 3.58
CA ARG A 49 -12.20 10.14 3.36
C ARG A 49 -11.04 9.85 4.30
N THR A 50 -11.32 9.49 5.55
CA THR A 50 -10.28 9.13 6.54
C THR A 50 -9.53 7.86 6.13
N GLU A 51 -10.25 6.89 5.57
CA GLU A 51 -9.67 5.63 5.08
C GLU A 51 -8.76 5.89 3.88
N ALA A 52 -9.19 6.74 2.93
CA ALA A 52 -8.38 7.15 1.78
C ALA A 52 -7.04 7.75 2.22
N VAL A 53 -7.05 8.61 3.23
CA VAL A 53 -5.84 9.23 3.78
C VAL A 53 -4.91 8.19 4.42
N HIS A 54 -5.45 7.26 5.21
CA HIS A 54 -4.62 6.22 5.84
C HIS A 54 -3.99 5.26 4.83
N VAL A 55 -4.72 4.90 3.77
CA VAL A 55 -4.20 4.06 2.69
C VAL A 55 -3.11 4.79 1.92
N ALA A 56 -3.36 6.04 1.51
CA ALA A 56 -2.38 6.84 0.76
C ALA A 56 -1.06 7.02 1.52
N LEU A 57 -1.12 7.35 2.82
CA LEU A 57 0.08 7.49 3.66
C LEU A 57 0.86 6.18 3.78
N ARG A 58 0.16 5.05 3.89
CA ARG A 58 0.79 3.73 3.97
C ARG A 58 1.50 3.36 2.68
N GLU A 59 0.88 3.60 1.53
CA GLU A 59 1.44 3.31 0.22
C GLU A 59 2.71 4.11 -0.04
N ILE A 60 2.71 5.41 0.26
CA ILE A 60 3.88 6.28 0.10
C ILE A 60 5.06 5.79 0.95
N VAL A 61 4.81 5.42 2.21
CA VAL A 61 5.85 4.91 3.11
C VAL A 61 6.36 3.54 2.64
N ALA A 62 5.45 2.66 2.20
CA ALA A 62 5.81 1.36 1.66
C ALA A 62 6.67 1.50 0.39
N LEU A 63 6.30 2.39 -0.52
CA LEU A 63 7.03 2.67 -1.76
C LEU A 63 8.43 3.24 -1.48
N LYS A 64 8.56 4.13 -0.48
CA LYS A 64 9.88 4.61 -0.03
C LYS A 64 10.75 3.47 0.52
N ARG A 65 10.18 2.58 1.32
CA ARG A 65 10.89 1.39 1.85
C ARG A 65 11.29 0.43 0.74
N PHE A 66 10.40 0.20 -0.22
CA PHE A 66 10.66 -0.62 -1.40
C PHE A 66 11.81 -0.06 -2.24
N LYS A 67 11.79 1.24 -2.57
CA LYS A 67 12.91 1.91 -3.26
C LYS A 67 14.23 1.76 -2.50
N LYS A 68 14.21 1.88 -1.17
CA LYS A 68 15.40 1.66 -0.33
C LYS A 68 15.88 0.20 -0.34
N LEU A 69 14.97 -0.76 -0.40
CA LEU A 69 15.30 -2.18 -0.53
C LEU A 69 15.93 -2.47 -1.89
N MET A 70 15.30 -2.00 -2.97
CA MET A 70 15.80 -2.14 -4.33
C MET A 70 17.19 -1.52 -4.47
N LYS A 71 17.42 -0.31 -3.96
CA LYS A 71 18.76 0.32 -4.00
C LYS A 71 19.83 -0.48 -3.24
N ARG A 72 19.47 -1.16 -2.14
CA ARG A 72 20.41 -1.96 -1.35
C ARG A 72 20.78 -3.30 -2.01
N ASN A 73 19.83 -3.87 -2.76
CA ASN A 73 19.95 -5.18 -3.38
C ASN A 73 20.20 -5.12 -4.89
N ALA A 74 20.19 -3.92 -5.48
CA ALA A 74 20.51 -3.69 -6.89
C ALA A 74 21.91 -4.24 -7.20
N GLY A 75 21.99 -5.12 -8.19
CA GLY A 75 23.24 -5.76 -8.63
C GLY A 75 23.77 -6.89 -7.73
N LYS A 76 23.13 -7.17 -6.58
CA LYS A 76 23.53 -8.26 -5.67
C LYS A 76 22.66 -9.50 -5.76
N LEU A 77 21.51 -9.38 -6.42
CA LEU A 77 20.59 -10.49 -6.63
C LEU A 77 20.98 -11.21 -7.92
N SER A 78 21.60 -12.38 -7.78
CA SER A 78 21.72 -13.33 -8.88
C SER A 78 20.33 -13.93 -9.13
N PHE A 79 19.71 -13.62 -10.26
CA PHE A 79 18.50 -14.29 -10.69
C PHE A 79 18.86 -15.74 -11.05
N ALA A 80 18.35 -16.70 -10.28
CA ALA A 80 18.68 -18.13 -10.45
C ALA A 80 18.25 -18.72 -11.82
N GLY A 81 17.57 -17.95 -12.67
CA GLY A 81 17.23 -18.31 -14.04
C GLY A 81 17.97 -17.51 -15.12
N HIS A 82 19.13 -16.89 -14.83
CA HIS A 82 19.94 -16.17 -15.83
C HIS A 82 20.88 -17.10 -16.62
N GLY A 83 20.45 -18.33 -16.88
CA GLY A 83 21.26 -19.35 -17.53
C GLY A 83 20.40 -20.46 -18.13
N GLU A 84 19.60 -20.10 -19.13
CA GLU A 84 19.24 -20.94 -20.28
C GLU A 84 19.45 -20.11 -21.55
#